data_AF-A0A7S3TH51-F1
#
_entry.id   AF-A0A7S3TH51-F1
#
_cell.length_a   1.000
_cell.length_b   1.000
_cell.length_c   1.000
_cell.angle_alpha   90.00
_cell.angle_beta   90.00
_cell.angle_gamma   90.00
#
_symmetry.space_group_name_H-M   'P 1'
#
loop_
_entity.id
_entity.type
_entity.pdbx_description
1 polymer ?
#
loop_
_entity_poly.entity_id
_entity_poly.type
_entity_poly.pdbx_seq_one_letter_code
_entity_poly.pdbx_strand_id
1 'polypeptide(L)'
;PATRRAIAALPAALTKDIADFAGREPTPLSLQEILAMQEPIQAQRMLMDELPVRLANRIAHLENLALIDEIEEMLLVRADFVKSFAAVRRAKRDSATPEQFAKILRELKQ
;
A
#
# COMPACT_ATOMS: atom_id res chain seq x y z
N PRO A 1 -14.51 -27.41 1.69
CA PRO A 1 -13.46 -27.38 0.64
C PRO A 1 -12.28 -26.52 1.08
N ALA A 2 -11.07 -27.05 0.89
CA ALA A 2 -9.82 -26.71 1.58
C ALA A 2 -9.20 -25.32 1.25
N THR A 3 -9.91 -24.44 0.55
CA THR A 3 -9.44 -23.11 0.15
C THR A 3 -9.73 -22.02 1.21
N ARG A 4 -10.58 -22.31 2.21
CA ARG A 4 -11.01 -21.34 3.26
C ARG A 4 -9.93 -20.91 4.27
N ARG A 5 -8.70 -21.44 4.19
CA ARG A 5 -7.66 -21.27 5.24
C ARG A 5 -6.34 -20.68 4.74
N ALA A 6 -6.24 -20.30 3.46
CA ALA A 6 -4.96 -19.91 2.86
C ALA A 6 -4.87 -18.43 2.49
N ILE A 7 -5.57 -17.55 3.19
CA ILE A 7 -5.12 -16.16 3.30
C ILE A 7 -4.29 -16.14 4.56
N ALA A 8 -3.01 -16.47 4.39
CA ALA A 8 -2.07 -16.62 5.48
C ALA A 8 -2.20 -15.44 6.44
N ALA A 9 -2.26 -15.72 7.73
CA ALA A 9 -2.11 -14.70 8.75
C ALA A 9 -0.89 -13.84 8.39
N LEU A 10 -1.08 -12.53 8.28
CA LEU A 10 -0.01 -11.63 7.90
C LEU A 10 1.13 -11.77 8.94
N PRO A 11 2.40 -11.66 8.51
CA PRO A 11 3.50 -11.61 9.45
C PRO A 11 3.24 -10.51 10.49
N ALA A 12 3.49 -10.78 11.77
CA ALA A 12 3.16 -9.84 12.86
C ALA A 12 3.76 -8.45 12.65
N ALA A 13 4.95 -8.36 12.07
CA ALA A 13 5.60 -7.10 11.71
C ALA A 13 4.80 -6.31 10.65
N LEU A 14 4.26 -7.00 9.63
CA LEU A 14 3.45 -6.38 8.59
C LEU A 14 2.09 -5.92 9.13
N THR A 15 1.46 -6.73 9.99
CA THR A 15 0.22 -6.34 10.67
C THR A 15 0.40 -5.08 11.50
N LYS A 16 1.51 -5.00 12.27
CA LYS A 16 1.84 -3.82 13.05
C LYS A 16 2.05 -2.60 12.16
N ASP A 17 2.85 -2.73 11.10
CA ASP A 17 3.06 -1.64 10.14
C ASP A 17 1.73 -1.16 9.53
N ILE A 18 0.85 -2.07 9.09
CA ILE A 18 -0.46 -1.68 8.53
C ILE A 18 -1.27 -0.90 9.58
N ALA A 19 -1.33 -1.36 10.83
CA ALA A 19 -2.05 -0.65 11.89
C ALA A 19 -1.46 0.74 12.17
N ASP A 20 -0.14 0.87 12.22
CA ASP A 20 0.58 2.13 12.47
C ASP A 20 0.34 3.18 11.37
N PHE A 21 0.09 2.74 10.12
CA PHE A 21 -0.20 3.61 8.99
C PHE A 21 -1.69 3.86 8.76
N ALA A 22 -2.56 2.89 9.07
CA ALA A 22 -4.01 3.03 8.92
C ALA A 22 -4.62 4.09 9.85
N GLY A 23 -3.96 4.40 10.97
CA GLY A 23 -4.36 5.48 11.87
C GLY A 23 -3.97 6.89 11.40
N ARG A 24 -3.32 7.02 10.24
CA ARG A 24 -2.87 8.32 9.70
C ARG A 24 -3.83 8.79 8.62
N GLU A 25 -4.08 10.10 8.57
CA GLU A 25 -4.88 10.69 7.50
C GLU A 25 -4.06 10.87 6.21
N PRO A 26 -4.59 10.44 5.05
CA PRO A 26 -3.96 10.72 3.75
C PRO A 26 -3.80 12.22 3.52
N THR A 27 -2.65 12.64 3.00
CA THR A 27 -2.44 14.05 2.62
C THR A 27 -3.01 14.27 1.22
N PRO A 28 -4.04 15.12 1.05
CA PRO A 28 -4.54 15.47 -0.27
C PRO A 28 -3.50 16.31 -1.01
N LEU A 29 -3.33 16.06 -2.31
CA LEU A 29 -2.43 16.83 -3.17
C LEU A 29 -3.25 17.66 -4.15
N SER A 30 -2.91 18.95 -4.23
CA SER A 30 -3.43 19.84 -5.26
C SER A 30 -2.70 19.63 -6.59
N LEU A 31 -3.34 20.06 -7.68
CA LEU A 31 -2.70 20.07 -9.00
C LEU A 31 -1.46 20.97 -9.04
N GLN A 32 -1.48 22.07 -8.28
CA GLN A 32 -0.36 23.01 -8.22
C GLN A 32 0.87 22.36 -7.60
N GLU A 33 0.70 21.59 -6.52
CA GLU A 33 1.80 20.83 -5.90
C GLU A 33 2.35 19.77 -6.85
N ILE A 34 1.49 19.08 -7.60
CA ILE A 34 1.91 18.09 -8.60
C ILE A 34 2.75 18.75 -9.70
N LEU A 35 2.29 19.90 -10.23
CA LEU A 35 3.01 20.64 -11.27
C LEU A 35 4.29 21.30 -10.73
N ALA A 36 4.38 21.56 -9.43
CA ALA A 36 5.57 22.09 -8.79
C ALA A 36 6.68 21.03 -8.63
N MET A 37 6.35 19.72 -8.72
CA MET A 37 7.35 18.65 -8.70
C MET A 37 8.07 18.60 -10.05
N GLN A 38 9.21 19.27 -10.15
CA GLN A 38 10.03 19.32 -11.36
C GLN A 38 10.99 18.14 -11.46
N GLU A 39 11.34 17.54 -10.32
CA GLU A 39 12.36 16.48 -10.25
C GLU A 39 11.75 15.14 -9.81
N PRO A 40 12.13 14.00 -10.44
CA PRO A 40 11.61 12.68 -10.09
C PRO A 40 11.77 12.30 -8.61
N ILE A 41 12.84 12.78 -7.97
CA ILE A 41 13.11 12.54 -6.54
C ILE A 41 12.05 13.17 -5.63
N GLN A 42 11.42 14.28 -6.04
CA GLN A 42 10.36 14.94 -5.28
C GLN A 42 9.09 14.08 -5.29
N ALA A 43 8.68 13.62 -6.47
CA ALA A 43 7.55 12.71 -6.63
C ALA A 43 7.80 11.38 -5.90
N GLN A 44 9.01 10.82 -5.98
CA GLN A 44 9.38 9.62 -5.24
C GLN A 44 9.19 9.81 -3.74
N ARG A 45 9.77 10.86 -3.14
CA ARG A 45 9.68 11.11 -1.69
C ARG A 45 8.23 11.24 -1.24
N MET A 46 7.44 12.01 -1.97
CA MET A 46 6.02 12.18 -1.70
C MET A 46 5.29 10.83 -1.75
N LEU A 47 5.46 10.05 -2.81
CA LEU A 47 4.77 8.77 -2.97
C LEU A 47 5.21 7.73 -1.94
N MET A 48 6.48 7.73 -1.54
CA MET A 48 6.99 6.84 -0.49
C MET A 48 6.39 7.14 0.88
N ASP A 49 6.04 8.40 1.16
CA ASP A 49 5.37 8.80 2.40
C ASP A 49 3.86 8.52 2.34
N GLU A 50 3.24 8.81 1.21
CA GLU A 50 1.78 8.84 1.08
C GLU A 50 1.16 7.48 0.69
N LEU A 51 1.79 6.70 -0.20
CA LEU A 51 1.24 5.42 -0.64
C LEU A 51 1.03 4.42 0.51
N PRO A 52 1.97 4.24 1.46
CA PRO A 52 1.75 3.34 2.59
C PRO A 52 0.51 3.74 3.41
N VAL A 53 0.30 5.03 3.65
CA VAL A 53 -0.87 5.55 4.38
C VAL A 53 -2.15 5.17 3.66
N ARG A 54 -2.24 5.44 2.36
CA ARG A 54 -3.45 5.16 1.56
C ARG A 54 -3.75 3.68 1.46
N LEU A 55 -2.73 2.86 1.23
CA LEU A 55 -2.86 1.40 1.13
C LEU A 55 -3.30 0.80 2.48
N ALA A 56 -2.68 1.22 3.59
CA ALA A 56 -3.05 0.75 4.92
C ALA A 56 -4.49 1.13 5.30
N ASN A 57 -4.89 2.39 5.05
CA ASN A 57 -6.27 2.83 5.25
C ASN A 57 -7.26 1.98 4.43
N ARG A 58 -6.91 1.67 3.17
CA ARG A 58 -7.78 0.85 2.32
C ARG A 58 -7.89 -0.59 2.83
N ILE A 59 -6.79 -1.19 3.29
CA ILE A 59 -6.80 -2.52 3.92
C ILE A 59 -7.70 -2.52 5.15
N ALA A 60 -7.52 -1.56 6.06
CA ALA A 60 -8.32 -1.45 7.27
C ALA A 60 -9.81 -1.23 6.96
N HIS A 61 -10.12 -0.42 5.94
CA HIS A 61 -11.51 -0.24 5.49
C HIS A 61 -12.12 -1.53 4.95
N LEU A 62 -11.38 -2.30 4.14
CA LEU A 62 -11.84 -3.59 3.64
C LEU A 62 -12.12 -4.56 4.80
N GLU A 63 -11.22 -4.63 5.78
CA GLU A 63 -11.37 -5.50 6.95
C GLU A 63 -12.58 -5.17 7.83
N ASN A 64 -13.12 -3.96 7.72
CA ASN A 64 -14.34 -3.53 8.40
C ASN A 64 -15.62 -3.84 7.62
N LEU A 65 -15.53 -4.36 6.39
CA LEU A 65 -16.71 -4.72 5.59
C LEU A 65 -17.32 -6.02 6.11
N ALA A 66 -18.64 -6.03 6.26
CA ALA A 66 -19.37 -7.23 6.63
C ALA A 66 -19.18 -8.31 5.56
N LEU A 67 -18.97 -9.56 6.01
CA LEU A 67 -18.85 -10.74 5.16
C LEU A 67 -17.66 -10.69 4.17
N ILE A 68 -16.63 -9.87 4.43
CA ILE A 68 -15.44 -9.84 3.57
C ILE A 68 -14.80 -11.22 3.39
N ASP A 69 -14.82 -12.05 4.44
CA ASP A 69 -14.27 -13.40 4.41
C ASP A 69 -15.13 -14.42 3.64
N GLU A 70 -16.33 -14.02 3.22
CA GLU A 70 -17.26 -14.87 2.46
C GLU A 70 -17.16 -14.64 0.95
N ILE A 71 -16.60 -13.51 0.51
CA ILE A 71 -16.49 -13.12 -0.89
C ILE A 71 -15.03 -13.27 -1.35
N GLU A 72 -14.77 -14.31 -2.16
CA GLU A 72 -13.42 -14.66 -2.62
C GLU A 72 -12.73 -13.51 -3.37
N GLU A 73 -13.46 -12.77 -4.19
CA GLU A 73 -12.94 -11.64 -4.95
C GLU A 73 -12.48 -10.50 -4.03
N MET A 74 -13.19 -10.26 -2.92
CA MET A 74 -12.81 -9.25 -1.94
C MET A 74 -11.53 -9.63 -1.22
N LEU A 75 -11.35 -10.92 -0.96
CA LEU A 75 -10.14 -11.47 -0.38
C LEU A 75 -8.92 -11.33 -1.31
N LEU A 76 -9.11 -11.54 -2.61
CA LEU A 76 -8.07 -11.29 -3.62
C LEU A 76 -7.68 -9.82 -3.66
N VAL A 77 -8.66 -8.91 -3.71
CA VAL A 77 -8.42 -7.46 -3.68
C VAL A 77 -7.67 -7.05 -2.41
N ARG A 78 -8.05 -7.59 -1.24
CA ARG A 78 -7.33 -7.36 0.01
C ARG A 78 -5.88 -7.85 -0.08
N ALA A 79 -5.65 -9.04 -0.64
CA ALA A 79 -4.31 -9.58 -0.81
C ALA A 79 -3.44 -8.71 -1.72
N ASP A 80 -4.01 -8.13 -2.78
CA ASP A 80 -3.30 -7.20 -3.68
C ASP A 80 -2.91 -5.91 -2.97
N PHE A 81 -3.80 -5.35 -2.14
CA PHE A 81 -3.46 -4.18 -1.34
C PHE A 81 -2.35 -4.47 -0.32
N VAL A 82 -2.41 -5.61 0.37
CA VAL A 82 -1.36 -6.04 1.31
C VAL A 82 -0.02 -6.23 0.59
N LYS A 83 -0.02 -6.91 -0.55
CA LYS A 83 1.18 -7.13 -1.38
C LYS A 83 1.78 -5.81 -1.82
N SER A 84 0.94 -4.86 -2.24
CA SER A 84 1.34 -3.52 -2.65
C SER A 84 1.95 -2.74 -1.50
N PHE A 85 1.32 -2.76 -0.32
CA PHE A 85 1.84 -2.11 0.88
C PHE A 85 3.22 -2.66 1.25
N ALA A 86 3.37 -3.98 1.29
CA ALA A 86 4.65 -4.63 1.58
C ALA A 86 5.73 -4.29 0.54
N ALA A 87 5.38 -4.22 -0.75
CA ALA A 87 6.30 -3.84 -1.81
C ALA A 87 6.81 -2.40 -1.64
N VAL A 88 5.91 -1.44 -1.39
CA VAL A 88 6.28 -0.04 -1.14
C VAL A 88 7.10 0.10 0.14
N ARG A 89 6.75 -0.60 1.22
CA ARG A 89 7.50 -0.58 2.49
C ARG A 89 8.91 -1.16 2.40
N ARG A 90 9.15 -2.09 1.48
CA ARG A 90 10.49 -2.62 1.21
C ARG A 90 11.41 -1.62 0.51
N ALA A 91 10.84 -0.61 -0.17
CA ALA A 91 11.64 0.47 -0.71
C ALA A 91 12.23 1.29 0.44
N LYS A 92 13.56 1.31 0.56
CA LYS A 92 14.25 2.13 1.55
C LYS A 92 14.27 3.58 1.09
N ARG A 93 13.66 4.47 1.87
CA ARG A 93 13.53 5.91 1.58
C ARG A 93 14.85 6.57 1.16
N ASP A 94 15.93 6.22 1.84
CA ASP A 94 17.23 6.91 1.67
C ASP A 94 18.17 6.18 0.71
N SER A 95 17.79 5.01 0.18
CA SER A 95 18.66 4.20 -0.69
C SER A 95 18.02 3.75 -1.99
N ALA A 96 16.72 4.03 -2.20
CA ALA A 96 16.06 3.75 -3.47
C ALA A 96 16.26 4.92 -4.43
N THR A 97 16.73 4.65 -5.65
CA THR A 97 16.70 5.66 -6.73
C THR A 97 15.28 5.81 -7.28
N PRO A 98 14.95 6.93 -7.96
CA PRO A 98 13.65 7.08 -8.60
C PRO A 98 13.29 5.93 -9.55
N GLU A 99 14.27 5.38 -10.27
CA GLU A 99 14.10 4.27 -11.22
C GLU A 99 13.76 2.96 -10.50
N GLN A 100 14.44 2.69 -9.38
CA GLN A 100 14.17 1.52 -8.55
C GLN A 100 12.77 1.61 -7.95
N PHE A 101 12.37 2.78 -7.46
CA PHE A 101 11.03 2.98 -6.93
C PHE A 101 9.96 2.87 -8.04
N ALA A 102 10.20 3.44 -9.22
CA ALA A 102 9.30 3.30 -10.37
C ALA A 102 9.16 1.84 -10.82
N LYS A 103 10.21 1.01 -10.70
CA LYS A 103 10.11 -0.43 -10.93
C LYS A 103 9.13 -1.09 -9.96
N ILE A 104 9.21 -0.79 -8.67
CA ILE A 104 8.27 -1.29 -7.66
C ILE A 104 6.83 -0.89 -8.03
N LEU A 105 6.59 0.36 -8.41
CA LEU A 105 5.24 0.82 -8.79
C LEU A 105 4.69 0.11 -10.03
N ARG A 106 5.54 -0.22 -11.01
CA ARG A 106 5.13 -0.97 -12.21
C ARG A 106 4.71 -2.40 -11.87
N GLU A 107 5.35 -3.02 -10.89
CA GLU A 107 4.99 -4.37 -10.41
C GLU A 107 3.64 -4.40 -9.68
N LEU A 108 3.09 -3.23 -9.29
CA LEU A 108 1.76 -3.10 -8.68
C LEU A 108 0.62 -3.09 -9.70
N LYS A 109 0.90 -2.83 -10.98
CA LYS A 109 -0.10 -2.91 -12.06
C LYS A 109 -0.25 -4.38 -12.48
N GLN A 110 -1.15 -5.11 -11.83
CA GLN A 110 -1.62 -6.42 -12.29
C GLN A 110 -3.12 -6.34 -12.52
#